data_AF-A0A849WDN2-F1
#
_entry.id   AF-A0A849WDN2-F1
#
_cell.length_a   1.000
_cell.length_b   1.000
_cell.length_c   1.000
_cell.angle_alpha   90.00
_cell.angle_beta   90.00
_cell.angle_gamma   90.00
#
_symmetry.space_group_name_H-M   'P 1'
#
loop_
_entity.id
_entity.type
_entity.pdbx_description
1 polymer ?
#
loop_
_entity_poly.entity_id
_entity_poly.type
_entity_poly.pdbx_seq_one_letter_code
_entity_poly.pdbx_strand_id
1 'polypeptide(L)'
;MAKRNLLLETLEKMEQHSKTKNDVLWVGSHDGKYCITWDEFSLLSDKEYDRDSPRQIVAKDLVIAGNGWWLERKEYQGTEWWVFLELPQKREGKTFQKIFCDEQKSKGWMSLEEIQTAF
;
A
#
# COMPACT_ATOMS: atom_id res chain seq x y z
N MET A 1 6.48 10.59 -19.86
CA MET A 1 5.40 9.85 -19.19
C MET A 1 5.85 8.42 -19.08
N ALA A 2 6.17 7.94 -17.88
CA ALA A 2 6.52 6.53 -17.70
C ALA A 2 5.24 5.71 -17.77
N LYS A 3 5.15 4.81 -18.74
CA LYS A 3 4.04 3.87 -18.82
C LYS A 3 4.30 2.68 -17.91
N ARG A 4 3.23 2.15 -17.31
CA ARG A 4 3.29 0.97 -16.46
C ARG A 4 2.06 0.11 -16.68
N ASN A 5 2.25 -1.19 -16.77
CA ASN A 5 1.15 -2.14 -16.78
C ASN A 5 0.75 -2.45 -15.34
N LEU A 6 -0.54 -2.27 -15.00
CA LEU A 6 -1.02 -2.41 -13.62
C LEU A 6 -0.89 -3.86 -13.11
N LEU A 7 -1.20 -4.86 -13.95
CA LEU A 7 -1.03 -6.28 -13.59
C LEU A 7 0.44 -6.61 -13.31
N LEU A 8 1.36 -6.19 -14.17
CA LEU A 8 2.80 -6.44 -13.97
C LEU A 8 3.32 -5.73 -12.72
N GLU A 9 2.96 -4.46 -12.49
CA GLU A 9 3.33 -3.74 -11.26
C GLU A 9 2.80 -4.44 -10.00
N THR A 10 1.59 -4.99 -10.09
CA THR A 10 0.96 -5.76 -9.00
C THR A 10 1.75 -7.02 -8.71
N LEU A 11 2.05 -7.82 -9.74
CA LEU A 11 2.81 -9.06 -9.61
C LEU A 11 4.22 -8.80 -9.05
N GLU A 12 4.92 -7.80 -9.57
CA GLU A 12 6.23 -7.39 -9.05
C GLU A 12 6.16 -6.98 -7.57
N LYS A 13 5.13 -6.23 -7.17
CA LYS A 13 4.94 -5.86 -5.76
C LYS A 13 4.67 -7.08 -4.89
N MET A 14 3.84 -8.02 -5.34
CA MET A 14 3.56 -9.26 -4.61
C MET A 14 4.83 -10.11 -4.45
N GLU A 15 5.62 -10.25 -5.52
CA GLU A 15 6.88 -11.00 -5.53
C GLU A 15 7.90 -10.42 -4.54
N GLN A 16 8.02 -9.09 -4.45
CA GLN A 16 8.86 -8.39 -3.46
C GLN A 16 8.55 -8.79 -2.01
N HIS A 17 7.32 -9.25 -1.73
CA HIS A 17 6.85 -9.68 -0.41
C HIS A 17 6.57 -11.19 -0.34
N SER A 18 7.13 -11.96 -1.28
CA SER A 18 6.97 -13.42 -1.36
C SER A 18 5.51 -13.87 -1.40
N LYS A 19 4.65 -13.11 -2.09
CA LYS A 19 3.24 -13.43 -2.34
C LYS A 19 3.03 -13.83 -3.79
N THR A 20 2.07 -14.71 -4.00
CA THR A 20 1.65 -15.20 -5.30
C THR A 20 0.15 -14.98 -5.48
N LYS A 21 -0.35 -15.11 -6.70
CA LYS A 21 -1.80 -15.04 -6.97
C LYS A 21 -2.62 -16.04 -6.16
N ASN A 22 -2.03 -17.16 -5.76
CA ASN A 22 -2.70 -18.18 -4.95
C ASN A 22 -2.89 -17.74 -3.48
N ASP A 23 -2.15 -16.72 -3.03
CA ASP A 23 -2.29 -16.14 -1.69
C ASP A 23 -3.39 -15.07 -1.62
N VAL A 24 -3.96 -14.69 -2.78
CA VAL A 24 -5.01 -13.68 -2.89
C VAL A 24 -6.35 -14.31 -2.55
N LEU A 25 -7.05 -13.71 -1.60
CA LEU A 25 -8.41 -14.11 -1.21
C LEU A 25 -9.46 -13.36 -2.05
N TRP A 26 -9.25 -12.06 -2.29
CA TRP A 26 -10.15 -11.23 -3.09
C TRP A 26 -9.47 -9.93 -3.56
N VAL A 27 -10.07 -9.27 -4.55
CA VAL A 27 -9.69 -7.96 -5.05
C VAL A 27 -10.91 -7.04 -5.03
N GLY A 28 -10.80 -5.79 -4.59
CA GLY A 28 -11.98 -4.94 -4.48
C GLY A 28 -11.73 -3.56 -3.88
N SER A 29 -12.78 -2.94 -3.33
CA SER A 29 -12.68 -1.66 -2.63
C SER A 29 -12.27 -1.86 -1.16
N HIS A 30 -11.57 -0.89 -0.58
CA HIS A 30 -11.11 -0.93 0.82
C HIS A 30 -12.25 -1.12 1.84
N ASP A 31 -13.46 -0.64 1.53
CA ASP A 31 -14.65 -0.81 2.35
C ASP A 31 -15.40 -2.14 2.11
N GLY A 32 -14.91 -2.97 1.19
CA GLY A 32 -15.47 -4.27 0.85
C GLY A 32 -16.79 -4.25 0.07
N LYS A 33 -17.28 -3.08 -0.38
CA LYS A 33 -18.55 -2.99 -1.14
C LYS A 33 -18.44 -3.53 -2.55
N TYR A 34 -17.27 -3.45 -3.17
CA TYR A 34 -16.99 -4.01 -4.48
C TYR A 34 -15.94 -5.11 -4.34
N CYS A 35 -16.18 -6.25 -4.99
CA CYS A 35 -15.31 -7.41 -4.91
C CYS A 35 -15.37 -8.23 -6.21
N ILE A 36 -14.20 -8.67 -6.68
CA ILE A 36 -14.00 -9.57 -7.82
C ILE A 36 -12.92 -10.60 -7.49
N THR A 37 -12.83 -11.63 -8.31
CA THR A 37 -11.77 -12.64 -8.25
C THR A 37 -10.44 -12.10 -8.81
N TRP A 38 -9.34 -12.78 -8.49
CA TRP A 38 -8.03 -12.48 -9.08
C TRP A 38 -8.04 -12.59 -10.61
N ASP A 39 -8.75 -13.58 -11.17
CA ASP A 39 -8.78 -13.81 -12.61
C ASP A 39 -9.53 -12.66 -13.33
N GLU A 40 -10.65 -12.20 -12.79
CA GLU A 40 -11.35 -11.01 -13.30
C GLU A 40 -10.48 -9.76 -13.19
N PHE A 41 -9.80 -9.57 -12.06
CA PHE A 41 -8.86 -8.46 -11.90
C PHE A 41 -7.73 -8.51 -12.93
N SER A 42 -7.16 -9.69 -13.18
CA SER A 42 -6.04 -9.86 -14.12
C SER A 42 -6.44 -9.41 -15.53
N LEU A 43 -7.67 -9.72 -15.96
CA LEU A 43 -8.20 -9.27 -17.25
C LEU A 43 -8.40 -7.75 -17.32
N LEU A 44 -8.84 -7.13 -16.23
CA LEU A 44 -9.09 -5.68 -16.17
C LEU A 44 -7.81 -4.84 -16.03
N SER A 45 -6.78 -5.41 -15.39
CA SER A 45 -5.54 -4.74 -15.00
C SER A 45 -4.38 -4.98 -15.95
N ASP A 46 -4.48 -5.93 -16.90
CA ASP A 46 -3.50 -6.11 -17.97
C ASP A 46 -3.58 -5.01 -19.04
N LYS A 47 -3.27 -3.78 -18.62
CA LYS A 47 -3.24 -2.59 -19.47
C LYS A 47 -2.24 -1.58 -18.93
N GLU A 48 -1.65 -0.83 -19.84
CA GLU A 48 -0.77 0.29 -19.51
C GLU A 48 -1.56 1.52 -19.04
N TYR A 49 -1.01 2.23 -18.07
CA TYR A 49 -1.45 3.56 -17.67
C TYR A 49 -0.24 4.50 -17.50
N ASP A 50 -0.49 5.82 -17.55
CA ASP A 50 0.51 6.83 -17.23
C ASP A 50 0.56 7.03 -15.71
N ARG A 51 1.60 6.50 -15.08
CA ARG A 51 1.75 6.53 -13.62
C ARG A 51 2.28 7.85 -13.06
N ASP A 52 2.70 8.76 -13.95
CA ASP A 52 3.19 10.10 -13.62
C ASP A 52 2.20 11.17 -14.11
N SER A 53 0.94 10.77 -14.35
CA SER A 53 -0.11 11.70 -14.75
C SER A 53 -0.44 12.63 -13.58
N PRO A 54 -0.69 13.93 -13.81
CA PRO A 54 -1.17 14.83 -12.76
C PRO A 54 -2.58 14.46 -12.26
N ARG A 55 -3.22 13.45 -12.86
CA ARG A 55 -4.52 12.93 -12.46
C ARG A 55 -4.37 11.45 -12.11
N GLN A 56 -5.03 11.05 -11.04
CA GLN A 56 -5.19 9.64 -10.71
C GLN A 56 -5.93 8.90 -11.84
N ILE A 57 -5.40 7.76 -12.24
CA ILE A 57 -5.95 6.88 -13.28
C ILE A 57 -6.52 5.59 -12.67
N VAL A 58 -5.86 5.02 -11.66
CA VAL A 58 -6.32 3.78 -10.98
C VAL A 58 -7.05 4.14 -9.69
N ALA A 59 -8.18 3.47 -9.41
CA ALA A 59 -9.00 3.73 -8.23
C ALA A 59 -8.19 3.67 -6.92
N LYS A 60 -8.28 4.72 -6.09
CA LYS A 60 -7.49 4.88 -4.86
C LYS A 60 -7.80 3.82 -3.79
N ASP A 61 -9.02 3.35 -3.77
CA ASP A 61 -9.55 2.41 -2.80
C ASP A 61 -9.41 0.96 -3.27
N LEU A 62 -8.80 0.71 -4.43
CA LEU A 62 -8.50 -0.64 -4.90
C LEU A 62 -7.53 -1.33 -3.93
N VAL A 63 -7.90 -2.53 -3.49
CA VAL A 63 -7.09 -3.40 -2.65
C VAL A 63 -6.99 -4.81 -3.24
N ILE A 64 -5.85 -5.45 -2.99
CA ILE A 64 -5.64 -6.89 -3.23
C ILE A 64 -5.38 -7.51 -1.88
N ALA A 65 -6.31 -8.32 -1.39
CA ALA A 65 -6.29 -8.81 -0.03
C ALA A 65 -5.96 -10.30 0.03
N GLY A 66 -5.02 -10.65 0.88
CA GLY A 66 -4.72 -12.03 1.28
C GLY A 66 -4.95 -12.24 2.77
N ASN A 67 -4.51 -13.37 3.30
CA ASN A 67 -4.66 -13.66 4.73
C ASN A 67 -3.71 -12.80 5.60
N GLY A 68 -4.24 -11.76 6.23
CA GLY A 68 -3.50 -10.88 7.14
C GLY A 68 -2.59 -9.85 6.46
N TRP A 69 -2.72 -9.68 5.15
CA TRP A 69 -1.98 -8.69 4.35
C TRP A 69 -2.83 -8.16 3.20
N TRP A 70 -2.49 -6.98 2.70
CA TRP A 70 -3.08 -6.44 1.48
C TRP A 70 -2.12 -5.51 0.75
N LEU A 71 -2.35 -5.33 -0.55
CA LEU A 71 -1.82 -4.19 -1.28
C LEU A 71 -2.85 -3.07 -1.26
N GLU A 72 -2.41 -1.84 -0.99
CA GLU A 72 -3.22 -0.63 -1.05
C GLU A 72 -2.65 0.32 -2.10
N ARG A 73 -3.52 1.00 -2.86
CA ARG A 73 -3.10 2.08 -3.75
C ARG A 73 -2.75 3.34 -2.97
N LYS A 74 -1.61 3.94 -3.31
CA LYS A 74 -1.24 5.29 -2.89
C LYS A 74 -0.95 6.15 -4.10
N GLU A 75 -1.18 7.44 -3.89
CA GLU A 75 -0.89 8.49 -4.85
C GLU A 75 -0.30 9.68 -4.07
N TYR A 76 0.75 10.28 -4.64
CA TYR A 76 1.33 11.53 -4.16
C TYR A 76 1.93 12.30 -5.33
N GLN A 77 1.42 13.52 -5.55
CA GLN A 77 1.85 14.43 -6.62
C GLN A 77 1.80 13.81 -8.03
N GLY A 78 0.77 13.01 -8.30
CA GLY A 78 0.55 12.34 -9.58
C GLY A 78 1.31 11.02 -9.75
N THR A 79 2.23 10.69 -8.83
CA THR A 79 2.87 9.38 -8.83
C THR A 79 1.99 8.37 -8.13
N GLU A 80 1.77 7.25 -8.79
CA GLU A 80 0.87 6.20 -8.38
C GLU A 80 1.64 4.88 -8.12
N TRP A 81 1.38 4.21 -6.99
CA TRP A 81 2.05 2.96 -6.61
C TRP A 81 1.28 2.08 -5.63
N TRP A 82 1.68 0.81 -5.54
CA TRP A 82 1.24 -0.14 -4.51
C TRP A 82 2.07 -0.04 -3.22
N VAL A 83 1.40 -0.01 -2.07
CA VAL A 83 2.00 -0.22 -0.75
C VAL A 83 1.57 -1.58 -0.23
N PHE A 84 2.53 -2.40 0.20
CA PHE A 84 2.25 -3.64 0.91
C PHE A 84 2.04 -3.34 2.39
N LEU A 85 0.95 -3.86 2.93
CA LEU A 85 0.59 -3.73 4.33
C LEU A 85 0.28 -5.11 4.88
N GLU A 86 0.60 -5.29 6.15
CA GLU A 86 0.25 -6.47 6.93
C GLU A 86 -0.37 -6.06 8.25
N LEU A 87 -1.17 -6.94 8.83
CA LEU A 87 -1.71 -6.70 10.16
C LEU A 87 -0.56 -6.60 11.16
N PRO A 88 -0.50 -5.54 11.99
CA PRO A 88 0.56 -5.39 12.96
C PRO A 88 0.51 -6.54 13.97
N GLN A 89 1.66 -7.16 14.21
CA GLN A 89 1.78 -8.19 15.23
C GLN A 89 2.02 -7.56 16.60
N LYS A 90 1.07 -7.75 17.52
CA LYS A 90 1.28 -7.35 18.92
C LYS A 90 2.32 -8.26 19.57
N ARG A 91 3.37 -7.65 20.12
CA ARG A 91 4.40 -8.30 20.95
C ARG A 91 4.41 -7.67 22.35
N GLU A 92 5.22 -8.22 23.24
CA GLU A 92 5.52 -7.54 24.50
C GLU A 92 6.16 -6.18 24.19
N GLY A 93 5.57 -5.10 24.72
CA GLY A 93 5.86 -3.74 24.31
C GLY A 93 6.34 -2.86 25.47
N LYS A 94 7.01 -1.76 25.14
CA LYS A 94 7.38 -0.71 26.10
C LYS A 94 6.27 0.34 26.17
N THR A 95 6.10 0.98 27.32
CA THR A 95 5.27 2.18 27.42
C THR A 95 5.95 3.36 26.73
N PHE A 96 5.18 4.23 26.08
CA PHE A 96 5.64 5.49 25.50
C PHE A 96 4.91 6.68 26.16
N GLN A 97 5.57 7.84 26.23
CA GLN A 97 5.03 9.06 26.87
C GLN A 97 4.86 10.21 25.87
N LYS A 98 5.58 10.17 24.74
CA LYS A 98 5.54 11.17 23.68
C LYS A 98 4.96 10.55 22.41
N ILE A 99 4.12 11.27 21.68
CA ILE A 99 3.62 10.86 20.35
C ILE A 99 3.82 11.93 19.27
N PHE A 100 4.14 13.16 19.68
CA PHE A 100 4.44 14.27 18.78
C PHE A 100 5.94 14.55 18.82
N CYS A 101 6.53 14.81 17.66
CA CYS A 101 7.89 15.32 17.56
C CYS A 101 7.92 16.82 17.87
N ASP A 102 9.07 17.32 18.35
CA ASP A 102 9.32 18.75 18.49
C ASP A 102 9.43 19.39 17.10
N GLU A 103 8.42 20.18 16.70
CA GLU A 103 8.34 20.83 15.38
C GLU A 103 9.51 21.77 15.09
N GLN A 104 10.17 22.30 16.14
CA GLN A 104 11.31 23.20 15.96
C GLN A 104 12.62 22.44 15.69
N LYS A 105 12.68 21.15 16.05
CA LYS A 105 13.90 20.34 15.98
C LYS A 105 13.80 19.15 15.03
N SER A 106 12.59 18.77 14.63
CA SER A 106 12.35 17.62 13.75
C SER A 106 12.12 18.04 12.30
N LYS A 107 12.53 17.17 11.38
CA LYS A 107 12.18 17.25 9.95
C LYS A 107 10.92 16.43 9.60
N GLY A 108 10.21 15.91 10.61
CA GLY A 108 9.06 15.00 10.46
C GLY A 108 9.46 13.53 10.36
N TRP A 109 8.46 12.66 10.16
CA TRP A 109 8.62 11.21 9.89
C TRP A 109 9.30 10.37 10.97
N MET A 110 9.36 10.86 12.20
CA MET A 110 9.96 10.12 13.32
C MET A 110 9.06 8.97 13.78
N SER A 111 9.67 7.82 14.03
CA SER A 111 9.05 6.66 14.67
C SER A 111 8.75 6.90 16.16
N LEU A 112 7.91 6.06 16.77
CA LEU A 112 7.63 6.11 18.22
C LEU A 112 8.92 5.99 19.05
N GLU A 113 9.88 5.17 18.61
CA GLU A 113 11.17 5.00 19.27
C GLU A 113 12.01 6.27 19.20
N GLU A 114 12.17 6.85 18.00
CA GLU A 114 12.89 8.10 17.81
C GLU A 114 12.26 9.22 18.64
N ILE A 115 10.92 9.33 18.68
CA ILE A 115 10.20 10.33 19.47
C ILE A 115 10.46 10.17 20.98
N GLN A 116 10.60 8.95 21.50
CA GLN A 116 10.92 8.77 22.93
C GLN A 116 12.33 9.24 23.26
N THR A 117 13.26 9.06 22.31
CA THR A 117 14.68 9.41 22.48
C THR A 117 15.01 10.85 22.06
N ALA A 118 14.10 11.50 21.34
CA ALA A 118 14.25 12.86 20.86
C ALA A 118 14.04 13.84 22.04
N PHE A 119 15.18 14.38 22.49
CA PHE A 119 15.36 15.49 23.44
C PHE A 119 14.75 15.29 24.84
#